data_AF-A0A553ZSI8-F1
#
_entry.id   AF-A0A553ZSI8-F1
#
_cell.length_a   1.000
_cell.length_b   1.000
_cell.length_c   1.000
_cell.angle_alpha   90.00
_cell.angle_beta   90.00
_cell.angle_gamma   90.00
#
_symmetry.space_group_name_H-M   'P 1'
#
loop_
_entity.id
_entity.type
_entity.pdbx_description
1 polymer ?
#
loop_
_entity_poly.entity_id
_entity_poly.type
_entity_poly.pdbx_seq_one_letter_code
_entity_poly.pdbx_strand_id
1 'polypeptide(L)'
;STRYLGTALYWIAASINIKPGHDYYFYIRSVNTVGKSAFVEAVGRASDDAEGYLDFFKGKITESHLGKELLEKVELTEDNASRLEEFSK
;
A
#
# COMPACT_ATOMS: atom_id res chain seq x y z
N SER A 1 -18.18 11.32 -2.16
CA SER A 1 -19.17 11.59 -1.10
C SER A 1 -18.53 11.29 0.25
N THR A 2 -18.84 12.07 1.29
CA THR A 2 -18.31 11.85 2.64
C THR A 2 -19.10 10.74 3.34
N ARG A 3 -18.39 9.76 3.92
CA ARG A 3 -19.00 8.63 4.65
C ARG A 3 -18.75 8.79 6.15
N TYR A 4 -19.80 8.68 6.95
CA TYR A 4 -19.67 8.59 8.41
C TYR A 4 -19.16 7.20 8.79
N LEU A 5 -18.01 7.14 9.45
CA LEU A 5 -17.38 5.87 9.85
C LEU A 5 -17.88 5.38 11.22
N GLY A 6 -18.26 6.30 12.11
CA GLY A 6 -18.85 5.99 13.42
C GLY A 6 -18.24 6.80 14.57
N THR A 7 -18.58 6.45 15.80
CA THR A 7 -18.02 7.04 17.02
C THR A 7 -17.11 6.03 17.70
N ALA A 8 -15.82 6.34 17.83
CA ALA A 8 -14.86 5.53 18.56
C ALA A 8 -13.65 6.40 18.95
N LEU A 9 -12.80 5.88 19.85
CA LEU A 9 -11.53 6.52 20.20
C LEU A 9 -10.47 6.37 19.10
N TYR A 10 -10.62 5.36 18.24
CA TYR A 10 -9.78 5.14 17.07
C TYR A 10 -10.61 4.50 15.95
N TRP A 11 -10.20 4.74 14.70
CA TRP A 11 -10.79 4.14 13.50
C TRP A 11 -9.69 3.69 12.56
N ILE A 12 -9.91 2.55 11.89
CA ILE A 12 -9.05 2.06 10.82
C ILE A 12 -9.88 2.11 9.53
N ALA A 13 -9.48 2.97 8.60
CA ALA A 13 -10.03 2.99 7.25
C ALA A 13 -9.19 2.07 6.36
N ALA A 14 -9.56 0.79 6.30
CA ALA A 14 -8.92 -0.20 5.44
C ALA A 14 -9.97 -0.84 4.52
N SER A 15 -9.73 -0.82 3.21
CA SER A 15 -10.48 -1.60 2.22
C SER A 15 -9.80 -1.54 0.86
N ILE A 16 -10.29 -2.34 -0.10
CA ILE A 16 -9.92 -2.24 -1.52
C ILE A 16 -10.15 -0.86 -2.15
N ASN A 17 -10.88 0.03 -1.46
CA ASN A 17 -11.17 1.39 -1.93
C ASN A 17 -10.13 2.43 -1.46
N ILE A 18 -9.16 2.03 -0.63
CA ILE A 18 -7.98 2.85 -0.33
C ILE A 18 -6.92 2.52 -1.38
N LYS A 19 -6.69 3.48 -2.27
CA LYS A 19 -5.81 3.35 -3.43
C LYS A 19 -4.51 4.11 -3.19
N PRO A 20 -3.36 3.57 -3.63
CA PRO A 20 -2.08 4.27 -3.62
C PRO A 20 -2.11 5.62 -4.35
N GLY A 21 -1.35 6.60 -3.87
CA GLY A 21 -1.18 7.90 -4.53
C GLY A 21 -2.38 8.86 -4.38
N HIS A 22 -3.43 8.45 -3.67
CA HIS A 22 -4.62 9.27 -3.44
C HIS A 22 -4.66 9.87 -2.03
N ASP A 23 -5.07 11.14 -1.95
CA ASP A 23 -5.31 11.82 -0.67
C ASP A 23 -6.67 11.44 -0.11
N TYR A 24 -6.68 11.00 1.15
CA TYR A 24 -7.87 10.70 1.92
C TYR A 24 -8.00 11.71 3.06
N TYR A 25 -9.13 12.42 3.05
CA TYR A 25 -9.45 13.44 4.03
C TYR A 25 -10.35 12.85 5.12
N PHE A 26 -9.96 13.05 6.37
CA PHE A 26 -10.69 12.64 7.55
C PHE A 26 -11.11 13.87 8.34
N TYR A 27 -12.38 13.93 8.70
CA TYR A 27 -12.93 15.00 9.52
C TYR A 27 -13.38 14.41 10.85
N ILE A 28 -12.71 14.79 11.94
CA ILE A 28 -12.98 14.26 13.28
C ILE A 28 -13.53 15.38 14.17
N ARG A 29 -14.52 15.06 15.01
CA ARG A 29 -15.01 15.96 16.06
C ARG A 29 -15.35 15.14 17.31
N SER A 30 -15.28 15.78 18.47
CA SER A 30 -15.80 15.21 19.71
C SER A 30 -17.28 15.56 19.90
N VAL A 31 -18.00 14.71 20.63
CA VAL A 31 -19.40 14.90 21.00
C VAL A 31 -19.55 14.53 22.47
N ASN A 32 -20.22 15.38 23.25
CA ASN A 32 -20.58 15.11 24.64
C ASN A 32 -22.03 15.59 24.92
N THR A 33 -22.46 15.57 26.18
CA THR A 33 -23.81 16.01 26.58
C THR A 33 -24.05 17.51 26.40
N VAL A 34 -22.99 18.31 26.42
CA VAL A 34 -23.05 19.78 26.25
C VAL A 34 -23.11 20.17 24.77
N GLY A 35 -22.44 19.42 23.89
CA GLY A 35 -22.47 19.71 22.47
C GLY A 35 -21.43 18.97 21.63
N LYS A 36 -21.10 19.56 20.47
CA LYS A 36 -20.18 19.02 19.46
C LYS A 36 -19.07 20.04 19.21
N SER A 37 -17.83 19.56 19.09
CA SER A 37 -16.74 20.44 18.68
C SER A 37 -16.83 20.83 17.20
N ALA A 38 -16.02 21.81 16.81
CA ALA A 38 -15.63 21.98 15.42
C ALA A 38 -14.94 20.71 14.89
N PHE A 39 -15.00 20.52 13.57
CA PHE A 39 -14.25 19.47 12.91
C PHE A 39 -12.76 19.85 12.80
N VAL A 40 -11.90 18.87 13.02
CA VAL A 40 -10.49 18.91 12.64
C VAL A 40 -10.32 18.05 11.39
N GLU A 41 -9.58 18.57 10.41
CA GLU A 41 -9.20 17.84 9.21
C GLU A 41 -7.84 17.17 9.39
N ALA A 42 -7.74 15.92 8.94
CA ALA A 42 -6.48 15.19 8.80
C ALA A 42 -6.42 14.59 7.40
N VAL A 43 -5.25 14.60 6.77
CA VAL A 43 -5.02 14.05 5.43
C VAL A 43 -4.00 12.94 5.51
N GLY A 44 -4.29 11.81 4.85
CA GLY A 44 -3.36 10.71 4.71
C GLY A 44 -3.35 10.20 3.28
N ARG A 45 -2.17 9.82 2.78
CA ARG A 45 -1.97 9.21 1.46
C ARG A 45 -1.38 7.82 1.63
N ALA A 46 -2.00 6.83 1.00
CA ALA A 46 -1.40 5.52 0.88
C ALA A 46 -0.22 5.60 -0.11
N SER A 47 0.93 5.03 0.27
CA SER A 47 2.13 5.02 -0.58
C SER A 47 1.86 4.29 -1.89
N ASP A 48 2.30 4.89 -3.01
CA ASP A 48 2.40 4.30 -4.34
C ASP A 48 3.83 3.92 -4.71
N ASP A 49 4.75 3.99 -3.75
CA ASP A 49 6.14 3.58 -3.90
C ASP A 49 6.27 2.05 -3.96
N ALA A 50 6.15 1.51 -5.17
CA ALA A 50 6.32 0.09 -5.42
C ALA A 50 7.74 -0.40 -5.10
N GLU A 51 8.77 0.42 -5.33
CA GLU A 51 10.16 0.06 -5.07
C GLU A 51 10.41 -0.10 -3.57
N GLY A 52 9.95 0.86 -2.76
CA GLY A 52 10.02 0.77 -1.30
C GLY A 52 9.26 -0.44 -0.73
N TYR A 53 8.10 -0.78 -1.30
CA TYR A 53 7.40 -2.01 -0.92
C TYR A 53 8.20 -3.27 -1.28
N LEU A 54 8.77 -3.33 -2.48
CA LEU A 54 9.60 -4.48 -2.90
C LEU A 54 10.86 -4.62 -2.04
N ASP A 55 11.51 -3.52 -1.69
CA ASP A 55 12.68 -3.53 -0.81
C ASP A 55 12.31 -4.01 0.60
N PHE A 56 11.23 -3.49 1.18
CA PHE A 56 10.71 -3.92 2.49
C PHE A 56 10.42 -5.43 2.55
N PHE A 57 9.86 -5.98 1.47
CA PHE A 57 9.49 -7.39 1.39
C PHE A 57 10.58 -8.29 0.83
N LYS A 58 11.70 -7.76 0.34
CA LYS A 58 12.73 -8.51 -0.40
C LYS A 58 13.17 -9.79 0.30
N GLY A 59 13.56 -9.71 1.57
CA GLY A 59 13.98 -10.88 2.35
C GLY A 59 12.87 -11.92 2.53
N LYS A 60 11.63 -11.46 2.80
CA LYS A 60 10.46 -12.35 2.94
C LYS A 60 10.06 -12.99 1.62
N ILE A 61 10.18 -12.27 0.51
CA ILE A 61 9.95 -12.80 -0.83
C ILE A 61 10.97 -13.90 -1.09
N THR A 62 12.26 -13.62 -0.96
CA THR A 62 13.35 -14.59 -1.20
C THR A 62 13.22 -15.86 -0.35
N GLU A 63 12.79 -15.75 0.90
CA GLU A 63 12.59 -16.91 1.79
C GLU A 63 11.35 -17.74 1.43
N SER A 64 10.35 -17.13 0.80
CA SER A 64 9.09 -17.79 0.45
C SER A 64 9.27 -18.82 -0.68
N HIS A 65 8.35 -19.78 -0.77
CA HIS A 65 8.31 -20.72 -1.88
C HIS A 65 8.21 -20.01 -3.24
N LEU A 66 7.40 -18.94 -3.30
CA LEU A 66 7.29 -18.07 -4.47
C LEU A 66 8.64 -17.42 -4.84
N GLY A 67 9.41 -16.94 -3.88
CA GLY A 67 10.72 -16.35 -4.15
C GLY A 67 11.71 -17.36 -4.70
N LYS A 68 11.70 -18.61 -4.19
CA LYS A 68 12.53 -19.69 -4.72
C LYS A 68 12.14 -20.05 -6.15
N GLU A 69 10.84 -20.21 -6.44
CA GLU A 69 10.35 -20.47 -7.80
C GLU A 69 10.69 -19.32 -8.77
N LEU A 70 10.58 -18.07 -8.32
CA LEU A 70 10.93 -16.90 -9.13
C LEU A 70 12.44 -16.84 -9.39
N LEU A 71 13.27 -17.08 -8.36
CA LEU A 71 14.72 -17.11 -8.51
C LEU A 71 15.18 -18.24 -9.43
N GLU A 72 14.60 -19.43 -9.32
CA GLU A 72 14.87 -20.56 -10.22
C GLU A 72 14.52 -20.24 -11.68
N LYS A 73 13.44 -19.47 -11.92
CA LYS A 73 13.08 -18.98 -13.27
C LYS A 73 13.97 -17.85 -13.77
N VAL A 74 14.55 -17.05 -12.87
CA VAL A 74 15.40 -15.89 -13.18
C VAL A 74 16.87 -16.27 -13.30
N GLU A 75 17.33 -17.34 -12.65
CA GLU A 75 18.68 -17.86 -12.80
C GLU A 75 19.00 -17.97 -14.30
N LEU A 76 19.90 -17.08 -14.72
CA LEU A 76 20.29 -16.86 -16.10
C LEU A 76 21.08 -18.08 -16.57
N THR A 77 20.38 -19.09 -17.06
CA THR A 77 20.96 -20.00 -18.05
C THR A 77 21.25 -19.19 -19.32
N GLU A 78 22.24 -19.61 -20.13
CA GLU A 78 22.66 -18.92 -21.36
C GLU A 78 21.49 -18.57 -22.32
N ASP A 79 20.37 -19.29 -22.21
CA ASP A 79 19.12 -19.07 -22.94
C ASP A 79 18.30 -17.84 -22.48
N ASN A 80 18.40 -17.41 -21.22
CA ASN A 80 17.60 -16.28 -20.70
C ASN A 80 18.30 -14.93 -20.90
N ALA A 81 19.64 -14.90 -20.82
CA ALA A 81 20.43 -13.71 -21.07
C ALA A 81 20.31 -13.22 -22.53
N SER A 82 20.29 -14.16 -23.47
CA SER A 82 20.14 -13.88 -24.90
C SER A 82 18.74 -13.32 -25.26
N ARG A 83 17.68 -13.74 -24.55
CA ARG A 83 16.32 -13.20 -24.72
C ARG A 83 16.16 -11.77 -24.20
N LEU A 84 16.91 -11.38 -23.17
CA LEU A 84 16.90 -10.02 -22.62
C LEU A 84 17.52 -8.99 -23.57
N GLU A 85 18.59 -9.35 -24.29
CA GLU A 85 19.17 -8.47 -25.30
C GLU A 85 18.22 -8.22 -26.47
N GLU A 86 17.38 -9.21 -26.81
CA GLU A 86 16.38 -9.13 -27.88
C GLU A 86 15.26 -8.13 -27.56
N PHE A 87 14.90 -7.96 -26.29
CA PHE A 87 13.92 -6.95 -25.83
C PHE A 87 14.49 -5.52 -25.72
N SER A 88 15.82 -5.35 -25.81
CA SER A 88 16.48 -4.03 -25.71
C SER A 88 16.67 -3.32 -27.06
N LYS A 89 16.28 -3.96 -28.17
CA LYS A 89 16.23 -3.37 -29.52
C LYS A 89 14.84 -2.83 -29.84
#